data_AF-A0A2D8HWR8-F1
#
_entry.id   AF-A0A2D8HWR8-F1
#
_cell.length_a   1.000
_cell.length_b   1.000
_cell.length_c   1.000
_cell.angle_alpha   90.00
_cell.angle_beta   90.00
_cell.angle_gamma   90.00
#
_symmetry.space_group_name_H-M   'P 1'
#
loop_
_entity.id
_entity.type
_entity.pdbx_description
1 polymer ?
#
loop_
_entity_poly.entity_id
_entity_poly.type
_entity_poly.pdbx_seq_one_letter_code
_entity_poly.pdbx_strand_id
1 'polypeptide(L)'
;MDFTTITYYSVSKVAETLAVVRYTAYSPDGSPIAVCEDHYGDTPEEFCRIENDVETALVGGIDVSVMSHYESEIFPVISDYLNL
;
A
#
# COMPACT_ATOMS: atom_id res chain seq x y z
N MET A 1 -0.66 10.23 -14.92
CA MET A 1 -1.27 9.20 -14.06
C MET A 1 -1.96 9.99 -12.98
N ASP A 2 -3.23 10.37 -13.17
CA ASP A 2 -3.67 11.66 -12.60
C ASP A 2 -4.56 11.58 -11.37
N PHE A 3 -4.80 10.40 -10.77
CA PHE A 3 -5.73 10.32 -9.61
C PHE A 3 -5.40 9.29 -8.52
N THR A 4 -4.27 8.59 -8.55
CA THR A 4 -3.94 7.63 -7.48
C THR A 4 -2.96 8.19 -6.49
N THR A 5 -3.28 8.05 -5.21
CA THR A 5 -2.44 8.46 -4.10
C THR A 5 -1.88 7.23 -3.40
N ILE A 6 -0.58 7.24 -3.11
CA ILE A 6 0.01 6.36 -2.12
C ILE A 6 0.34 7.18 -0.87
N THR A 7 0.01 6.66 0.31
CA THR A 7 0.41 7.22 1.60
C THR A 7 1.10 6.15 2.44
N TYR A 8 2.20 6.52 3.09
CA TYR A 8 2.95 5.63 3.95
C TYR A 8 2.91 6.11 5.40
N TYR A 9 2.54 5.22 6.31
CA TYR A 9 2.51 5.47 7.74
C TYR A 9 3.53 4.58 8.43
N SER A 10 4.55 5.20 9.01
CA SER A 10 5.43 4.53 9.96
C SER A 10 4.69 4.33 11.28
N VAL A 11 4.50 3.07 11.68
CA VAL A 11 3.74 2.68 12.88
C VAL A 11 4.60 1.82 13.80
N SER A 12 4.27 1.81 15.10
CA SER A 12 4.93 0.90 16.04
C SER A 12 4.72 -0.56 15.65
N LYS A 13 5.74 -1.40 15.86
CA LYS A 13 5.71 -2.83 15.51
C LYS A 13 4.46 -3.53 16.07
N VAL A 14 3.67 -4.09 15.17
CA VAL A 14 2.60 -5.06 15.46
C VAL A 14 3.16 -6.45 15.17
N ALA A 15 2.98 -7.38 16.11
CA ALA A 15 3.64 -8.68 16.06
C ALA A 15 3.39 -9.42 14.74
N GLU A 16 4.47 -9.97 14.17
CA GLU A 16 4.48 -10.88 13.00
C GLU A 16 3.89 -10.32 11.69
N THR A 17 3.71 -9.00 11.59
CA THR A 17 3.17 -8.34 10.38
C THR A 17 4.24 -7.47 9.72
N LEU A 18 4.45 -7.67 8.42
CA LEU A 18 5.30 -6.83 7.57
C LEU A 18 4.64 -5.47 7.37
N ALA A 19 3.39 -5.46 6.94
CA ALA A 19 2.58 -4.27 6.78
C ALA A 19 1.09 -4.61 6.74
N VAL A 20 0.27 -3.61 7.02
CA VAL A 20 -1.16 -3.60 6.69
C VAL A 20 -1.35 -2.60 5.57
N VAL A 21 -2.08 -2.97 4.53
CA VAL A 21 -2.36 -2.07 3.40
C VAL A 21 -3.86 -1.89 3.24
N ARG A 22 -4.27 -0.64 3.14
CA ARG A 22 -5.64 -0.28 2.79
C ARG A 22 -5.70 0.20 1.35
N TYR A 23 -6.60 -0.40 0.58
CA TYR A 23 -6.90 -0.09 -0.80
C TYR A 23 -8.26 0.62 -0.86
N THR A 24 -8.30 1.81 -1.44
CA THR A 24 -9.53 2.62 -1.55
C THR A 24 -9.83 2.96 -2.99
N ALA A 25 -10.98 2.51 -3.48
CA ALA A 25 -11.50 2.94 -4.78
C ALA A 25 -12.48 4.10 -4.57
N TYR A 26 -12.37 5.11 -5.43
CA TYR A 26 -13.22 6.29 -5.41
C TYR A 26 -14.09 6.35 -6.66
N SER A 27 -15.32 6.86 -6.53
CA SER A 27 -16.12 7.29 -7.67
C SER A 27 -15.57 8.59 -8.27
N PRO A 28 -15.97 8.95 -9.50
CA PRO A 28 -15.49 10.18 -10.15
C PRO A 28 -15.78 11.49 -9.39
N ASP A 29 -16.72 11.48 -8.43
CA ASP A 29 -17.04 12.61 -7.56
C ASP A 29 -16.14 12.69 -6.30
N GLY A 30 -15.20 11.76 -6.14
CA GLY A 30 -14.29 11.66 -4.99
C GLY A 30 -14.86 10.93 -3.78
N SER A 31 -16.07 10.35 -3.87
CA SER A 31 -16.64 9.54 -2.79
C SER A 31 -16.03 8.13 -2.78
N PRO A 32 -15.67 7.56 -1.60
CA PRO A 32 -15.17 6.18 -1.55
C PRO A 32 -16.29 5.20 -1.87
N ILE A 33 -16.05 4.29 -2.82
CA ILE A 33 -17.02 3.26 -3.24
C ILE A 33 -16.68 1.88 -2.69
N ALA A 34 -15.40 1.62 -2.40
CA ALA A 34 -14.93 0.37 -1.82
C ALA A 34 -13.65 0.60 -1.03
N VAL A 35 -13.53 -0.08 0.10
CA VAL A 35 -12.33 -0.12 0.92
C VAL A 35 -12.01 -1.59 1.22
N CYS A 36 -10.78 -2.00 0.94
CA CYS A 36 -10.25 -3.31 1.29
C CYS A 36 -9.03 -3.12 2.19
N GLU A 37 -8.83 -4.02 3.15
CA GLU A 37 -7.63 -4.03 3.99
C GLU A 37 -7.03 -5.42 3.92
N ASP A 38 -5.72 -5.48 3.68
CA ASP A 38 -4.96 -6.71 3.59
C ASP A 38 -3.76 -6.69 4.53
N HIS A 39 -3.43 -7.86 5.07
CA HIS A 39 -2.37 -8.06 6.04
C HIS A 39 -1.28 -8.91 5.41
N TYR A 40 -0.05 -8.39 5.44
CA TYR A 40 1.12 -9.06 4.88
C TYR A 40 2.00 -9.57 6.01
N GLY A 41 2.27 -10.86 6.01
CA GLY A 41 3.18 -11.50 6.99
C GLY A 41 4.63 -11.06 6.78
N ASP A 42 5.44 -11.12 7.83
CA ASP A 42 6.90 -10.88 7.73
C ASP A 42 7.64 -12.09 7.14
N THR A 43 7.34 -12.39 5.87
CA THR A 43 7.99 -13.45 5.08
C THR A 43 8.39 -12.94 3.69
N PRO A 44 9.39 -13.57 3.03
CA PRO A 44 9.81 -13.17 1.69
C PRO A 44 8.70 -13.25 0.63
N GLU A 45 7.80 -14.22 0.73
CA GLU A 45 6.69 -14.40 -0.20
C GLU A 45 5.68 -13.25 -0.08
N GLU A 46 5.37 -12.86 1.15
CA GLU A 46 4.46 -11.76 1.46
C GLU A 46 5.09 -10.40 1.12
N PHE A 47 6.42 -10.27 1.26
CA PHE A 47 7.17 -9.10 0.78
C PHE A 47 7.06 -8.92 -0.74
N CYS A 48 7.19 -9.99 -1.52
CA CYS A 48 6.97 -9.91 -2.96
C CYS A 48 5.50 -9.62 -3.31
N ARG A 49 4.56 -10.16 -2.52
CA ARG A 49 3.12 -9.98 -2.74
C ARG A 49 2.69 -8.53 -2.53
N ILE A 50 3.09 -7.90 -1.43
CA ILE A 50 2.72 -6.51 -1.14
C ILE A 50 3.16 -5.55 -2.24
N GLU A 51 4.39 -5.71 -2.75
CA GLU A 51 4.92 -4.84 -3.81
C GLU A 51 4.09 -4.97 -5.09
N ASN A 52 3.79 -6.21 -5.50
CA ASN A 52 2.98 -6.48 -6.69
C ASN A 52 1.53 -6.00 -6.53
N ASP A 53 0.93 -6.21 -5.35
CA ASP A 53 -0.46 -5.80 -5.08
C ASP A 53 -0.59 -4.27 -5.08
N VAL A 54 0.35 -3.57 -4.45
CA VAL A 54 0.38 -2.10 -4.42
C VAL A 54 0.58 -1.53 -5.82
N GLU A 55 1.53 -2.04 -6.59
CA GLU A 55 1.73 -1.61 -7.98
C GLU A 55 0.47 -1.82 -8.82
N THR A 56 -0.13 -3.02 -8.73
CA THR A 56 -1.35 -3.35 -9.46
C THR A 56 -2.50 -2.41 -9.08
N ALA A 57 -2.67 -2.10 -7.80
CA ALA A 57 -3.69 -1.18 -7.31
C ALA A 57 -3.48 0.24 -7.87
N LEU A 58 -2.27 0.78 -7.76
CA LEU A 58 -1.94 2.13 -8.23
C LEU A 58 -2.08 2.27 -9.75
N VAL A 59 -1.59 1.29 -10.51
CA VAL A 59 -1.80 1.25 -11.98
C VAL A 59 -3.29 1.15 -12.32
N GLY A 60 -4.06 0.47 -11.48
CA GLY A 60 -5.50 0.26 -11.62
C GLY A 60 -6.39 1.45 -11.22
N GLY A 61 -5.83 2.55 -10.71
CA GLY A 61 -6.65 3.69 -10.27
C GLY A 61 -7.13 3.62 -8.81
N ILE A 62 -6.51 2.78 -7.99
CA ILE A 62 -6.89 2.55 -6.58
C ILE A 62 -5.85 3.21 -5.66
N ASP A 63 -6.34 3.99 -4.69
CA ASP A 63 -5.49 4.62 -3.69
C ASP A 63 -5.01 3.60 -2.66
N VAL A 64 -3.77 3.78 -2.20
CA VAL A 64 -3.08 2.86 -1.32
C VAL A 64 -2.60 3.58 -0.05
N SER A 65 -2.89 3.02 1.11
CA SER A 65 -2.31 3.42 2.39
C SER A 65 -1.55 2.26 3.00
N VAL A 66 -0.23 2.37 3.08
CA VAL A 66 0.66 1.35 3.65
C VAL A 66 0.99 1.72 5.09
N MET A 67 0.82 0.77 6.02
CA MET A 67 1.15 0.92 7.43
C MET A 67 2.16 -0.16 7.82
N SER A 68 3.40 0.24 8.10
CA SER A 68 4.47 -0.68 8.48
C SER A 68 5.36 -0.10 9.56
N HIS A 69 6.02 -0.99 10.30
CA HIS A 69 7.05 -0.63 11.27
C HIS A 69 8.45 -0.54 10.65
N TYR A 70 8.58 -0.95 9.39
CA TYR A 70 9.78 -0.72 8.60
C TYR A 70 9.71 0.66 7.93
N GLU A 71 10.87 1.19 7.54
CA GLU A 71 10.93 2.38 6.69
C GLU A 71 10.50 2.06 5.27
N SER A 72 9.88 2.99 4.56
CA SER A 72 9.37 2.74 3.20
C SER A 72 10.47 2.33 2.21
N GLU A 73 11.71 2.75 2.46
CA GLU A 73 12.91 2.41 1.68
C GLU A 73 13.20 0.91 1.60
N ILE A 74 12.66 0.08 2.51
CA ILE A 74 12.81 -1.38 2.39
C ILE A 74 11.98 -1.96 1.25
N PHE A 75 10.92 -1.24 0.83
CA PHE A 75 9.98 -1.64 -0.21
C PHE A 75 10.32 -0.87 -1.50
N PRO A 76 11.18 -1.40 -2.39
CA PRO A 76 11.59 -0.69 -3.60
C PRO A 76 10.42 -0.14 -4.43
N VAL A 77 9.35 -0.91 -4.67
CA VAL A 77 8.28 -0.45 -5.57
C VAL A 77 7.43 0.62 -4.87
N ILE A 78 6.99 0.38 -3.63
CA ILE A 78 6.31 1.39 -2.81
C ILE A 78 7.15 2.67 -2.68
N SER A 79 8.47 2.55 -2.46
CA SER A 79 9.37 3.70 -2.31
C SER A 79 9.49 4.49 -3.61
N ASP A 80 9.57 3.82 -4.76
CA ASP A 80 9.56 4.50 -6.06
C ASP A 80 8.30 5.36 -6.22
N TYR A 81 7.12 4.80 -5.93
CA TYR A 81 5.85 5.54 -6.02
C TYR A 81 5.74 6.72 -5.04
N LEU A 82 6.36 6.64 -3.86
CA LEU A 82 6.39 7.75 -2.89
C LEU A 82 7.28 8.91 -3.33
N ASN A 83 8.22 8.68 -4.26
CA ASN A 83 9.23 9.66 -4.69
C ASN A 83 9.02 10.19 -6.12
N LEU A 84 7.92 9.81 -6.79
CA LEU A 84 7.51 10.33 -8.11
C LEU A 84 6.99 11.78 -8.02
#